data_AF-A0A962LFT3-F1
#
_entry.id   AF-A0A962LFT3-F1
#
_cell.length_a   1.000
_cell.length_b   1.000
_cell.length_c   1.000
_cell.angle_alpha   90.00
_cell.angle_beta   90.00
_cell.angle_gamma   90.00
#
_symmetry.space_group_name_H-M   'P 1'
#
loop_
_entity.id
_entity.type
_entity.pdbx_description
1 polymer ?
#
loop_
_entity_poly.entity_id
_entity_poly.type
_entity_poly.pdbx_seq_one_letter_code
_entity_poly.pdbx_strand_id
1 'polypeptide(L)'
;LEGGAFGTYRYVYNAALPDDVADDAWFRVGIGARRSFDDGSRAGVSTTLEFRVDGGEDAVVPAALTDNCNSCHQGIEGHGGRWTQTDACVTCHNPQTTDPDSGNTVDFRVMIHRIHMGANLPSVQAGEAYQIIGNRGSVHDFSNIHLPRSPSQGAACHGADEAAWPTPSYASCVACHDRTSFEAVTPAGFTRHTAGPRAEDTCSGCHPAAGTPTGLF
;
A
#
# COMPACT_ATOMS: atom_id res chain seq x y z
N LEU A 1 -19.85 -18.25 -12.24
CA LEU A 1 -20.35 -18.45 -10.85
C LEU A 1 -21.43 -19.50 -10.93
N GLU A 2 -21.14 -20.70 -10.50
CA GLU A 2 -22.14 -21.78 -10.39
C GLU A 2 -22.74 -21.70 -8.98
N GLY A 3 -24.07 -21.74 -8.89
CA GLY A 3 -24.77 -21.65 -7.61
C GLY A 3 -24.63 -22.95 -6.82
N GLY A 4 -24.15 -22.86 -5.59
CA GLY A 4 -24.21 -23.93 -4.59
C GLY A 4 -25.47 -23.82 -3.73
N ALA A 5 -25.39 -24.29 -2.48
CA ALA A 5 -26.40 -23.96 -1.45
C ALA A 5 -26.59 -22.42 -1.33
N PHE A 6 -27.72 -21.97 -0.81
CA PHE A 6 -28.02 -20.53 -0.71
C PHE A 6 -26.88 -19.75 -0.05
N GLY A 7 -26.37 -18.73 -0.74
CA GLY A 7 -25.23 -17.92 -0.28
C GLY A 7 -23.84 -18.47 -0.63
N THR A 8 -23.75 -19.68 -1.19
CA THR A 8 -22.48 -20.29 -1.61
C THR A 8 -22.36 -20.26 -3.12
N TYR A 9 -21.21 -19.79 -3.60
CA TYR A 9 -20.92 -19.70 -5.03
C TYR A 9 -19.57 -20.36 -5.32
N ARG A 10 -19.50 -21.08 -6.45
CA ARG A 10 -18.22 -21.56 -6.98
C ARG A 10 -17.77 -20.62 -8.10
N TYR A 11 -16.58 -20.08 -7.95
CA TYR A 11 -15.88 -19.37 -9.02
C TYR A 11 -14.72 -20.24 -9.50
N VAL A 12 -14.62 -20.40 -10.82
CA VAL A 12 -13.50 -21.09 -11.46
C VAL A 12 -12.78 -20.04 -12.29
N TYR A 13 -11.49 -19.84 -12.00
CA TYR A 13 -10.65 -18.97 -12.81
C TYR A 13 -10.48 -19.57 -14.21
N ASN A 14 -10.53 -18.71 -15.23
CA ASN A 14 -10.23 -19.13 -16.60
C ASN A 14 -8.72 -19.35 -16.82
N ALA A 15 -7.87 -18.71 -16.01
CA ALA A 15 -6.44 -18.91 -16.01
C ALA A 15 -6.07 -20.09 -15.12
N ALA A 16 -5.27 -21.02 -15.65
CA ALA A 16 -4.60 -22.04 -14.86
C ALA A 16 -3.38 -21.44 -14.16
N LEU A 17 -2.93 -22.08 -13.08
CA LEU A 17 -1.60 -21.83 -12.53
C LEU A 17 -0.53 -22.28 -13.55
N PRO A 18 0.67 -21.66 -13.57
CA PRO A 18 1.78 -22.14 -14.39
C PRO A 18 2.16 -23.58 -14.05
N ASP A 19 2.54 -24.37 -15.07
CA ASP A 19 2.92 -25.79 -14.89
C ASP A 19 4.20 -25.96 -14.04
N ASP A 20 5.03 -24.92 -13.96
CA ASP A 20 6.29 -24.86 -13.23
C ASP A 20 6.18 -24.14 -11.87
N VAL A 21 4.95 -23.95 -11.37
CA VAL A 21 4.74 -23.37 -10.04
C VAL A 21 5.40 -24.24 -8.97
N ALA A 22 6.18 -23.63 -8.08
CA ALA A 22 6.79 -24.34 -6.96
C ALA A 22 5.70 -24.84 -5.99
N ASP A 23 5.90 -26.03 -5.42
CA ASP A 23 4.94 -26.64 -4.48
C ASP A 23 4.71 -25.78 -3.22
N ASP A 24 5.75 -25.05 -2.80
CA ASP A 24 5.69 -24.13 -1.66
C ASP A 24 5.29 -22.70 -2.05
N ALA A 25 4.93 -22.45 -3.31
CA ALA A 25 4.41 -21.16 -3.72
C ALA A 25 3.05 -20.89 -3.06
N TRP A 26 2.92 -19.68 -2.52
CA TRP A 26 1.67 -19.19 -1.96
C TRP A 26 0.98 -18.20 -2.91
N PHE A 27 -0.35 -18.18 -2.84
CA PHE A 27 -1.21 -17.37 -3.67
C PHE A 27 -2.22 -16.63 -2.82
N ARG A 28 -2.61 -15.43 -3.27
CA ARG A 28 -3.72 -14.66 -2.71
C ARG A 28 -4.79 -14.46 -3.76
N VAL A 29 -6.03 -14.74 -3.36
CA VAL A 29 -7.23 -14.47 -4.12
C VAL A 29 -8.04 -13.40 -3.41
N GLY A 30 -8.18 -12.23 -4.04
CA GLY A 30 -9.08 -11.17 -3.58
C GLY A 30 -10.44 -11.25 -4.25
N ILE A 31 -11.53 -11.18 -3.48
CA ILE A 31 -12.88 -11.00 -3.99
C ILE A 31 -13.51 -9.76 -3.39
N GLY A 32 -14.11 -8.94 -4.24
CA GLY A 32 -14.86 -7.74 -3.86
C GLY A 32 -16.22 -7.74 -4.52
N ALA A 33 -17.25 -7.37 -3.78
CA ALA A 33 -18.62 -7.22 -4.25
C ALA A 33 -19.17 -5.87 -3.81
N ARG A 34 -20.01 -5.27 -4.66
CA ARG A 34 -20.78 -4.07 -4.32
C ARG A 34 -22.22 -4.26 -4.75
N ARG A 35 -23.14 -3.86 -3.89
CA ARG A 35 -24.57 -3.81 -4.18
C ARG A 35 -25.11 -2.41 -3.98
N SER A 36 -26.08 -2.03 -4.81
CA SER A 36 -26.92 -0.84 -4.61
C SER A 36 -28.32 -1.31 -4.23
N PHE A 37 -28.98 -0.57 -3.36
CA PHE A 37 -30.31 -0.89 -2.86
C PHE A 37 -31.34 0.15 -3.34
N ASP A 38 -32.62 -0.20 -3.25
CA ASP A 38 -33.72 0.64 -3.76
C ASP A 38 -33.86 1.96 -3.01
N ASP A 39 -33.37 2.02 -1.76
CA ASP A 39 -33.29 3.24 -0.95
C ASP A 39 -32.12 4.17 -1.35
N GLY A 40 -31.38 3.81 -2.39
CA GLY A 40 -30.22 4.55 -2.88
C GLY A 40 -28.92 4.27 -2.13
N SER A 41 -28.97 3.48 -1.04
CA SER A 41 -27.78 3.08 -0.30
C SER A 41 -26.92 2.09 -1.11
N ARG A 42 -25.65 1.99 -0.75
CA ARG A 42 -24.69 1.08 -1.39
C ARG A 42 -23.85 0.41 -0.32
N ALA A 43 -23.61 -0.89 -0.48
CA ALA A 43 -22.74 -1.65 0.40
C ALA A 43 -21.66 -2.37 -0.41
N GLY A 44 -20.42 -2.23 0.05
CA GLY A 44 -19.25 -2.92 -0.43
C GLY A 44 -18.77 -3.95 0.57
N VAL A 45 -18.23 -5.05 0.09
CA VAL A 45 -17.46 -5.98 0.91
C VAL A 45 -16.35 -6.56 0.06
N SER A 46 -15.16 -6.66 0.65
CA SER A 46 -14.06 -7.42 0.07
C SER A 46 -13.43 -8.33 1.10
N THR A 47 -12.81 -9.41 0.64
CA THR A 47 -12.01 -10.32 1.45
C THR A 47 -10.91 -10.93 0.60
N THR A 48 -9.90 -11.48 1.24
CA THR A 48 -8.88 -12.31 0.62
C THR A 48 -8.98 -13.76 1.09
N LEU A 49 -8.37 -14.64 0.32
CA LEU A 49 -8.03 -16.00 0.69
C LEU A 49 -6.59 -16.26 0.26
N GLU A 50 -5.75 -16.67 1.20
CA GLU A 50 -4.38 -17.10 0.97
C GLU A 50 -4.30 -18.64 0.98
N PHE A 51 -3.46 -19.21 0.13
CA PHE A 51 -3.21 -20.66 0.10
C PHE A 51 -1.86 -21.00 -0.54
N ARG A 52 -1.27 -22.12 -0.13
CA ARG A 52 -0.14 -22.76 -0.81
C ARG A 52 -0.58 -23.86 -1.76
N VAL A 53 0.23 -24.12 -2.79
CA VAL A 53 0.00 -25.23 -3.72
C VAL A 53 0.04 -26.58 -3.00
N ASP A 54 0.98 -26.77 -2.08
CA ASP A 54 1.09 -27.96 -1.23
C ASP A 54 0.09 -28.04 -0.08
N GLY A 55 -0.74 -27.01 0.12
CA GLY A 55 -1.70 -26.94 1.22
C GLY A 55 -1.08 -26.69 2.61
N GLY A 56 0.20 -26.32 2.68
CA GLY A 56 0.86 -25.91 3.92
C GLY A 56 0.28 -24.60 4.49
N GLU A 57 0.64 -24.30 5.74
CA GLU A 57 0.32 -23.00 6.35
C GLU A 57 1.26 -21.91 5.80
N ASP A 58 0.69 -20.74 5.54
CA ASP A 58 1.42 -19.54 5.17
C ASP A 58 1.68 -18.64 6.38
N ALA A 59 2.85 -18.03 6.42
CA ALA A 59 3.06 -16.83 7.22
C ALA A 59 2.34 -15.68 6.51
N VAL A 60 1.09 -15.41 6.91
CA VAL A 60 0.41 -14.17 6.50
C VAL A 60 1.18 -13.03 7.15
N VAL A 61 1.85 -12.21 6.34
CA VAL A 61 2.30 -10.88 6.76
C VAL A 61 1.17 -9.93 6.38
N PRO A 62 0.19 -9.69 7.26
CA PRO A 62 -0.88 -8.76 6.93
C PRO A 62 -0.26 -7.40 6.65
N ALA A 63 -0.84 -6.69 5.70
CA ALA A 63 -0.63 -5.25 5.63
C ALA A 63 -1.12 -4.59 6.93
N ALA A 64 -0.94 -3.28 7.06
CA ALA A 64 -1.63 -2.51 8.10
C ALA A 64 -3.10 -2.94 8.18
N LEU A 65 -3.56 -3.32 9.38
CA LEU A 65 -4.92 -3.81 9.59
C LEU A 65 -5.93 -2.74 9.20
N THR A 66 -7.01 -3.12 8.51
CA THR A 66 -8.10 -2.20 8.13
C THR A 66 -8.62 -1.39 9.32
N ASP A 67 -8.68 -2.00 10.51
CA ASP A 67 -9.13 -1.33 11.73
C ASP A 67 -8.23 -0.16 12.14
N ASN A 68 -6.92 -0.24 11.87
CA ASN A 68 -6.01 0.88 12.13
C ASN A 68 -6.35 2.08 11.23
N CYS A 69 -6.74 1.83 9.98
CA CYS A 69 -7.24 2.88 9.07
C CYS A 69 -8.56 3.46 9.59
N ASN A 70 -9.48 2.59 10.04
CA ASN A 70 -10.79 2.99 10.52
C ASN A 70 -10.78 3.72 11.88
N SER A 71 -9.63 3.81 12.54
CA SER A 71 -9.43 4.71 13.69
C SER A 71 -9.65 6.20 13.33
N CYS A 72 -9.47 6.55 12.05
CA CYS A 72 -9.69 7.89 11.51
C CYS A 72 -10.73 7.89 10.38
N HIS A 73 -10.78 6.85 9.56
CA HIS A 73 -11.74 6.72 8.47
C HIS A 73 -13.04 6.07 8.95
N GLN A 74 -14.20 6.55 8.48
CA GLN A 74 -15.52 5.98 8.82
C GLN A 74 -15.84 4.73 7.97
N GLY A 75 -14.84 3.87 7.76
CA GLY A 75 -14.84 2.80 6.76
C GLY A 75 -14.12 3.22 5.49
N ILE A 76 -12.92 2.66 5.26
CA ILE A 76 -12.19 2.88 4.01
C ILE A 76 -12.91 2.21 2.84
N GLU A 77 -12.93 2.90 1.70
CA GLU A 77 -13.43 2.34 0.45
C GLU A 77 -12.62 2.78 -0.77
N GLY A 78 -12.47 1.86 -1.73
CA GLY A 78 -11.80 2.07 -3.00
C GLY A 78 -12.64 1.61 -4.18
N HIS A 79 -12.32 2.19 -5.36
CA HIS A 79 -12.94 1.85 -6.65
C HIS A 79 -14.47 1.93 -6.62
N GLY A 80 -14.97 3.03 -6.03
CA GLY A 80 -16.37 3.24 -5.76
C GLY A 80 -16.92 2.15 -4.86
N GLY A 81 -16.48 2.07 -3.60
CA GLY A 81 -17.15 1.23 -2.60
C GLY A 81 -17.12 -0.27 -2.85
N ARG A 82 -16.18 -0.82 -3.64
CA ARG A 82 -16.08 -2.28 -3.85
C ARG A 82 -15.03 -2.91 -2.95
N TRP A 83 -13.93 -2.20 -2.72
CA TRP A 83 -12.80 -2.68 -1.94
C TRP A 83 -12.77 -1.96 -0.62
N THR A 84 -12.83 -2.71 0.47
CA THR A 84 -13.00 -2.19 1.84
C THR A 84 -12.02 -2.79 2.83
N GLN A 85 -11.11 -3.66 2.38
CA GLN A 85 -10.10 -4.32 3.22
C GLN A 85 -8.70 -4.06 2.66
N THR A 86 -7.74 -3.74 3.52
CA THR A 86 -6.37 -3.41 3.11
C THR A 86 -5.66 -4.56 2.38
N ASP A 87 -5.84 -5.82 2.82
CA ASP A 87 -5.27 -6.99 2.15
C ASP A 87 -5.79 -7.17 0.71
N ALA A 88 -7.04 -6.78 0.46
CA ALA A 88 -7.61 -6.79 -0.88
C ALA A 88 -7.01 -5.68 -1.74
N CYS A 89 -6.73 -4.49 -1.18
CA CYS A 89 -6.06 -3.40 -1.89
C CYS A 89 -4.67 -3.82 -2.36
N VAL A 90 -3.86 -4.43 -1.48
CA VAL A 90 -2.48 -4.86 -1.75
C VAL A 90 -2.39 -5.89 -2.87
N THR A 91 -3.46 -6.65 -3.10
CA THR A 91 -3.52 -7.64 -4.20
C THR A 91 -3.28 -6.98 -5.56
N CYS A 92 -3.78 -5.75 -5.76
CA CYS A 92 -3.59 -4.99 -7.00
C CYS A 92 -2.55 -3.88 -6.86
N HIS A 93 -2.53 -3.18 -5.73
CA HIS A 93 -1.61 -2.08 -5.45
C HIS A 93 -0.25 -2.63 -5.00
N ASN A 94 0.49 -3.20 -5.93
CA ASN A 94 1.79 -3.82 -5.69
C ASN A 94 2.94 -3.01 -6.35
N PRO A 95 4.23 -3.30 -6.04
CA PRO A 95 5.37 -2.55 -6.56
C PRO A 95 5.49 -2.46 -8.09
N GLN A 96 4.83 -3.35 -8.83
CA GLN A 96 4.85 -3.38 -10.30
C GLN A 96 3.74 -2.51 -10.92
N THR A 97 2.94 -1.82 -10.11
CA THR A 97 1.83 -1.01 -10.57
C THR A 97 2.13 0.48 -10.50
N THR A 98 1.82 1.18 -11.60
CA THR A 98 2.08 2.61 -11.78
C THR A 98 0.91 3.23 -12.54
N ASP A 99 0.51 4.43 -12.14
CA ASP A 99 -0.37 5.27 -12.92
C ASP A 99 0.41 5.82 -14.13
N PRO A 100 0.05 5.43 -15.37
CA PRO A 100 0.80 5.82 -16.55
C PRO A 100 0.67 7.31 -16.89
N ASP A 101 -0.38 7.99 -16.44
CA ASP A 101 -0.63 9.39 -16.80
C ASP A 101 0.13 10.35 -15.89
N SER A 102 0.21 10.06 -14.58
CA SER A 102 1.02 10.85 -13.64
C SER A 102 2.46 10.36 -13.48
N GLY A 103 2.74 9.10 -13.83
CA GLY A 103 4.02 8.43 -13.56
C GLY A 103 4.22 8.02 -12.10
N ASN A 104 3.25 8.28 -11.22
CA ASN A 104 3.33 7.86 -9.82
C ASN A 104 3.06 6.36 -9.68
N THR A 105 3.88 5.67 -8.90
CA THR A 105 3.56 4.30 -8.49
C THR A 105 2.26 4.27 -7.69
N VAL A 106 1.49 3.21 -7.88
CA VAL A 106 0.31 2.89 -7.05
C VAL A 106 0.57 1.68 -6.16
N ASP A 107 1.84 1.33 -5.90
CA ASP A 107 2.21 0.44 -4.80
C ASP A 107 1.56 0.92 -3.50
N PHE A 108 0.79 0.04 -2.85
CA PHE A 108 0.00 0.39 -1.68
C PHE A 108 0.85 1.05 -0.60
N ARG A 109 2.05 0.52 -0.38
CA ARG A 109 2.98 1.07 0.61
C ARG A 109 3.34 2.51 0.26
N VAL A 110 3.77 2.78 -0.96
CA VAL A 110 4.23 4.12 -1.36
C VAL A 110 3.06 5.09 -1.44
N MET A 111 1.99 4.67 -2.09
CA MET A 111 0.79 5.48 -2.33
C MET A 111 0.16 5.94 -1.02
N ILE A 112 -0.07 5.03 -0.07
CA ILE A 112 -0.71 5.38 1.21
C ILE A 112 0.15 6.36 2.00
N HIS A 113 1.46 6.16 2.08
CA HIS A 113 2.35 7.11 2.75
C HIS A 113 2.35 8.48 2.07
N ARG A 114 2.40 8.55 0.74
CA ARG A 114 2.34 9.82 0.00
C ARG A 114 1.02 10.54 0.17
N ILE A 115 -0.11 9.84 0.10
CA ILE A 115 -1.44 10.43 0.35
C ILE A 115 -1.49 11.08 1.73
N HIS A 116 -1.03 10.39 2.78
CA HIS A 116 -1.07 10.91 4.14
C HIS A 116 -0.02 11.98 4.41
N MET A 117 1.13 11.94 3.72
CA MET A 117 2.07 13.05 3.74
C MET A 117 1.48 14.29 3.08
N GLY A 118 0.80 14.13 1.94
CA GLY A 118 0.02 15.18 1.28
C GLY A 118 0.78 16.50 1.18
N ALA A 119 0.26 17.55 1.82
CA ALA A 119 0.86 18.89 1.83
C ALA A 119 2.27 18.96 2.47
N ASN A 120 2.65 17.96 3.26
CA ASN A 120 3.96 17.85 3.88
C ASN A 120 4.98 17.09 3.02
N LEU A 121 4.61 16.58 1.85
CA LEU A 121 5.57 15.99 0.92
C LEU A 121 6.59 17.06 0.48
N PRO A 122 7.90 16.79 0.54
CA PRO A 122 8.91 17.73 0.04
C PRO A 122 8.70 18.15 -1.42
N SER A 123 8.25 17.24 -2.30
CA SER A 123 7.87 17.60 -3.68
C SER A 123 6.70 18.60 -3.73
N VAL A 124 5.68 18.41 -2.89
CA VAL A 124 4.51 19.29 -2.82
C VAL A 124 4.89 20.67 -2.29
N GLN A 125 5.76 20.72 -1.28
CA GLN A 125 6.33 21.97 -0.79
C GLN A 125 7.19 22.69 -1.82
N ALA A 126 7.78 21.96 -2.77
CA ALA A 126 8.51 22.51 -3.91
C ALA A 126 7.60 22.95 -5.07
N GLY A 127 6.27 22.82 -4.93
CA GLY A 127 5.27 23.28 -5.90
C GLY A 127 4.78 22.23 -6.90
N GLU A 128 5.14 20.95 -6.72
CA GLU A 128 4.58 19.86 -7.51
C GLU A 128 3.26 19.35 -6.91
N ALA A 129 2.42 18.71 -7.73
CA ALA A 129 1.20 18.07 -7.24
C ALA A 129 1.42 16.56 -7.09
N TYR A 130 0.88 15.96 -6.03
CA TYR A 130 0.79 14.51 -5.92
C TYR A 130 -0.60 14.05 -6.35
N GLN A 131 -0.68 13.54 -7.59
CA GLN A 131 -1.91 13.18 -8.27
C GLN A 131 -1.87 11.73 -8.75
N ILE A 132 -3.03 11.08 -8.70
CA ILE A 132 -3.31 9.81 -9.38
C ILE A 132 -4.45 10.04 -10.36
N ILE A 133 -4.26 9.62 -11.60
CA ILE A 133 -5.26 9.71 -12.67
C ILE A 133 -6.04 8.40 -12.72
N GLY A 134 -7.33 8.51 -12.46
CA GLY A 134 -8.24 7.38 -12.33
C GLY A 134 -9.07 7.11 -13.58
N ASN A 135 -10.10 6.31 -13.38
CA ASN A 135 -11.01 5.86 -14.44
C ASN A 135 -11.60 7.05 -15.23
N ARG A 136 -11.47 7.01 -16.56
CA ARG A 136 -11.94 8.07 -17.49
C ARG A 136 -11.26 9.43 -17.27
N GLY A 137 -10.01 9.43 -16.80
CA GLY A 137 -9.21 10.64 -16.60
C GLY A 137 -9.61 11.42 -15.34
N SER A 138 -10.23 10.79 -14.35
CA SER A 138 -10.59 11.45 -13.10
C SER A 138 -9.32 11.81 -12.31
N VAL A 139 -9.08 13.10 -12.08
CA VAL A 139 -7.92 13.55 -11.31
C VAL A 139 -8.20 13.39 -9.82
N HIS A 140 -7.38 12.60 -9.13
CA HIS A 140 -7.36 12.49 -7.68
C HIS A 140 -6.12 13.24 -7.15
N ASP A 141 -6.32 14.45 -6.64
CA ASP A 141 -5.25 15.29 -6.11
C ASP A 141 -5.19 15.19 -4.59
N PHE A 142 -4.05 14.73 -4.06
CA PHE A 142 -3.83 14.52 -2.64
C PHE A 142 -2.89 15.57 -2.03
N SER A 143 -2.51 16.60 -2.79
CA SER A 143 -1.52 17.61 -2.37
C SER A 143 -1.98 18.48 -1.20
N ASN A 144 -3.27 18.50 -0.90
CA ASN A 144 -3.86 19.26 0.22
C ASN A 144 -4.28 18.38 1.40
N ILE A 145 -3.91 17.09 1.41
CA ILE A 145 -4.18 16.24 2.56
C ILE A 145 -3.25 16.63 3.71
N HIS A 146 -3.83 16.75 4.90
CA HIS A 146 -3.11 16.98 6.15
C HIS A 146 -3.42 15.84 7.11
N LEU A 147 -2.43 14.98 7.38
CA LEU A 147 -2.55 13.97 8.42
C LEU A 147 -2.75 14.67 9.79
N PRO A 148 -3.77 14.32 10.58
CA PRO A 148 -4.05 14.97 11.87
C PRO A 148 -3.08 14.56 12.99
N ARG A 149 -1.94 13.95 12.63
CA ARG A 149 -0.92 13.37 13.51
C ARG A 149 0.45 13.57 12.90
N SER A 150 1.50 13.37 13.67
CA SER A 150 2.85 13.34 13.10
C SER A 150 3.02 12.10 12.21
N PRO A 151 3.57 12.22 10.99
CA PRO A 151 3.91 11.08 10.15
C PRO A 151 4.91 10.11 10.80
N SER A 152 5.68 10.58 11.80
CA SER A 152 6.58 9.72 12.59
C SER A 152 5.85 8.78 13.56
N GLN A 153 4.56 8.99 13.81
CA GLN A 153 3.75 8.15 14.70
C GLN A 153 3.16 6.94 13.94
N GLY A 154 4.05 6.13 13.36
CA GLY A 154 3.70 4.97 12.51
C GLY A 154 2.84 3.91 13.20
N ALA A 155 2.90 3.82 14.54
CA ALA A 155 2.14 2.86 15.34
C ALA A 155 0.63 2.94 15.13
N ALA A 156 0.16 4.11 14.74
CA ALA A 156 -1.25 4.32 14.53
C ALA A 156 -1.75 3.86 13.14
N CYS A 157 -0.86 3.29 12.31
CA CYS A 157 -1.17 2.51 11.11
C CYS A 157 -0.64 1.07 11.23
N HIS A 158 0.57 0.90 11.78
CA HIS A 158 1.27 -0.39 11.85
C HIS A 158 1.04 -1.18 13.15
N GLY A 159 0.34 -0.60 14.14
CA GLY A 159 0.16 -1.19 15.46
C GLY A 159 1.32 -0.87 16.41
N ALA A 160 1.13 -1.19 17.69
CA ALA A 160 2.09 -0.84 18.75
C ALA A 160 3.35 -1.71 18.76
N ASP A 161 3.30 -2.90 18.15
CA ASP A 161 4.45 -3.81 18.09
C ASP A 161 5.38 -3.42 16.92
N GLU A 162 6.37 -2.57 17.20
CA GLU A 162 7.39 -2.16 16.22
C GLU A 162 8.17 -3.34 15.64
N ALA A 163 8.30 -4.46 16.37
CA ALA A 163 8.98 -5.64 15.85
C ALA A 163 8.20 -6.32 14.71
N ALA A 164 6.90 -6.07 14.62
CA ALA A 164 6.03 -6.52 13.53
C ALA A 164 6.01 -5.55 12.34
N TRP A 165 6.67 -4.39 12.43
CA TRP A 165 6.67 -3.42 11.34
C TRP A 165 7.52 -3.90 10.16
N PRO A 166 7.14 -3.55 8.92
CA PRO A 166 7.96 -3.85 7.75
C PRO A 166 9.37 -3.24 7.89
N THR A 167 10.38 -4.02 7.50
CA THR A 167 11.77 -3.56 7.50
C THR A 167 11.95 -2.33 6.59
N PRO A 168 12.78 -1.34 6.99
CA PRO A 168 13.09 -0.20 6.14
C PRO A 168 13.62 -0.61 4.76
N SER A 169 13.20 0.13 3.76
CA SER A 169 13.53 -0.09 2.35
C SER A 169 13.58 1.27 1.65
N TYR A 170 14.25 1.40 0.50
CA TYR A 170 14.28 2.64 -0.26
C TYR A 170 12.87 3.14 -0.53
N ALA A 171 12.02 2.27 -1.12
CA ALA A 171 10.70 2.68 -1.54
C ALA A 171 9.76 3.03 -0.36
N SER A 172 9.94 2.44 0.83
CA SER A 172 9.21 2.91 2.02
C SER A 172 9.69 4.28 2.50
N CYS A 173 10.99 4.55 2.45
CA CYS A 173 11.56 5.80 2.92
C CYS A 173 11.22 6.97 1.98
N VAL A 174 11.38 6.80 0.67
CA VAL A 174 11.06 7.84 -0.32
C VAL A 174 9.56 8.03 -0.56
N ALA A 175 8.71 7.23 0.10
CA ALA A 175 7.29 7.48 0.13
C ALA A 175 6.93 8.72 0.98
N CYS A 176 7.72 9.01 2.02
CA CYS A 176 7.60 10.25 2.79
C CYS A 176 8.72 11.25 2.46
N HIS A 177 9.93 10.75 2.23
CA HIS A 177 11.12 11.54 1.91
C HIS A 177 11.37 11.56 0.39
N ASP A 178 10.39 12.01 -0.37
CA ASP A 178 10.38 11.91 -1.84
C ASP A 178 11.38 12.82 -2.57
N ARG A 179 12.11 13.65 -1.82
CA ARG A 179 13.27 14.43 -2.29
C ARG A 179 14.60 13.98 -1.70
N THR A 180 14.66 12.80 -1.12
CA THR A 180 15.92 12.19 -0.71
C THR A 180 16.49 11.33 -1.83
N SER A 181 17.73 11.59 -2.21
CA SER A 181 18.44 10.85 -3.25
C SER A 181 19.51 9.95 -2.65
N PHE A 182 19.52 8.69 -3.09
CA PHE A 182 20.57 7.72 -2.79
C PHE A 182 21.48 7.50 -4.01
N GLU A 183 21.42 8.39 -5.00
CA GLU A 183 22.23 8.28 -6.20
C GLU A 183 23.63 8.87 -6.02
N ALA A 184 24.57 8.43 -6.87
CA ALA A 184 25.92 8.99 -6.88
C ALA A 184 25.89 10.48 -7.25
N VAL A 185 25.04 10.83 -8.21
CA VAL A 185 24.76 12.20 -8.64
C VAL A 185 23.38 12.59 -8.13
N THR A 186 23.32 13.60 -7.28
CA THR A 186 22.05 14.08 -6.70
C THR A 186 21.27 14.88 -7.74
N PRO A 187 20.04 14.48 -8.07
CA PRO A 187 19.19 15.25 -8.99
C PRO A 187 18.90 16.66 -8.46
N ALA A 188 18.62 17.60 -9.36
CA ALA A 188 18.24 18.96 -8.97
C ALA A 188 16.98 18.96 -8.10
N GLY A 189 16.99 19.73 -7.02
CA GLY A 189 15.88 19.78 -6.05
C GLY A 189 15.82 18.61 -5.08
N PHE A 190 16.78 17.67 -5.12
CA PHE A 190 16.90 16.59 -4.14
C PHE A 190 18.02 16.88 -3.15
N THR A 191 17.88 16.32 -1.95
CA THR A 191 18.91 16.27 -0.92
C THR A 191 19.55 14.89 -0.95
N ARG A 192 20.89 14.82 -1.02
CA ARG A 192 21.60 13.55 -0.95
C ARG A 192 21.47 12.94 0.44
N HIS A 193 21.15 11.65 0.50
CA HIS A 193 21.24 10.88 1.73
C HIS A 193 22.67 10.93 2.29
N THR A 194 22.83 11.12 3.60
CA THR A 194 24.13 11.33 4.26
C THR A 194 25.09 10.16 4.04
N ALA A 195 24.55 8.95 3.98
CA ALA A 195 25.30 7.74 3.73
C ALA A 195 25.73 7.57 2.24
N GLY A 196 25.28 8.44 1.34
CA GLY A 196 25.50 8.33 -0.09
C GLY A 196 24.80 7.13 -0.73
N PRO A 197 25.28 6.64 -1.88
CA PRO A 197 24.77 5.44 -2.53
C PRO A 197 24.81 4.21 -1.64
N ARG A 198 23.69 3.49 -1.61
CA ARG A 198 23.46 2.30 -0.79
C ARG A 198 22.62 1.29 -1.54
N ALA A 199 22.86 0.01 -1.28
CA ALA A 199 21.97 -1.07 -1.72
C ALA A 199 20.77 -1.18 -0.76
N GLU A 200 19.64 -1.67 -1.28
CA GLU A 200 18.35 -1.78 -0.60
C GLU A 200 18.43 -2.48 0.77
N ASP A 201 19.26 -3.51 0.87
CA ASP A 201 19.41 -4.40 2.03
C ASP A 201 20.34 -3.85 3.12
N THR A 202 20.93 -2.67 2.91
CA THR A 202 21.93 -2.09 3.84
C THR A 202 21.36 -1.03 4.79
N CYS A 203 20.07 -0.71 4.66
CA CYS A 203 19.41 0.34 5.46
C CYS A 203 19.41 0.01 6.96
N SER A 204 19.15 -1.25 7.30
CA SER A 204 19.00 -1.72 8.69
C SER A 204 20.26 -1.59 9.53
N GLY A 205 21.44 -1.50 8.91
CA GLY A 205 22.70 -1.26 9.61
C GLY A 205 22.80 0.12 10.26
N CYS A 206 22.02 1.10 9.80
CA CYS A 206 21.96 2.46 10.38
C CYS A 206 20.54 2.82 10.86
N HIS A 207 19.50 2.30 10.23
CA HIS A 207 18.09 2.50 10.57
C HIS A 207 17.48 1.18 11.06
N PRO A 208 17.62 0.86 12.35
CA PRO A 208 17.02 -0.37 12.89
C PRO A 208 15.49 -0.33 12.77
N ALA A 209 14.87 -1.51 12.68
CA ALA A 209 13.42 -1.64 12.55
C ALA A 209 12.63 -1.13 13.78
N ALA A 210 13.27 -1.08 14.95
CA ALA A 210 12.69 -0.58 16.19
C ALA A 210 13.60 0.45 16.85
N GLY A 211 12.98 1.44 17.50
CA GLY A 211 13.66 2.53 18.21
C GLY A 211 13.97 3.75 17.34
N THR A 212 14.20 4.88 18.00
CA THR A 212 14.53 6.14 17.34
C THR A 212 15.85 6.01 16.56
N PRO A 213 15.91 6.40 15.27
CA PRO A 213 17.17 6.43 14.54
C PRO A 213 18.18 7.29 15.31
N THR A 214 19.30 6.69 15.72
CA THR A 214 20.41 7.43 16.30
C THR A 214 21.03 8.31 15.21
N GLY A 215 20.84 9.62 15.29
CA GLY A 215 21.56 10.59 14.46
C GLY A 215 20.74 11.51 13.55
N LEU A 216 19.44 11.70 13.80
CA LEU A 216 18.67 12.77 13.15
C LEU A 216 18.87 14.11 13.87
N PHE A 217 20.00 14.77 13.60
CA PHE A 217 20.19 16.21 13.75
C PHE A 217 20.85 16.74 12.47
#